data_AF-A0A645CG52-F1
#
_entry.id   AF-A0A645CG52-F1
#
_cell.length_a   1.000
_cell.length_b   1.000
_cell.length_c   1.000
_cell.angle_alpha   90.00
_cell.angle_beta   90.00
_cell.angle_gamma   90.00
#
_symmetry.space_group_name_H-M   'P 1'
#
loop_
_entity.id
_entity.type
_entity.pdbx_description
1 polymer ?
#
loop_
_entity_poly.entity_id
_entity_poly.type
_entity_poly.pdbx_seq_one_letter_code
_entity_poly.pdbx_strand_id
1 'polypeptide(L)'
;MTGTGLGAILFGPSAVSILGIIVLLFQAILLAHGGLTTLGANTFSMAIAGPFVSFGIYKLCQKMKVNRKIGVFLAACIGDLFTYCVTSIQLAFAYPSETGGVAASAVKFLGVFAPTQLPLAIIEGILTVIIVIALETYASPELKSIGFLAAEEA
;
A
#
# COMPACT_ATOMS: atom_id res chain seq x y z
N MET A 1 6.75 4.13 3.79
CA MET A 1 6.68 3.82 2.36
C MET A 1 6.85 2.34 2.11
N THR A 2 5.74 1.64 1.91
CA THR A 2 5.84 0.39 1.15
C THR A 2 5.99 0.72 -0.34
N GLY A 3 5.54 1.90 -0.79
CA GLY A 3 5.59 2.31 -2.21
C GLY A 3 4.69 1.45 -3.11
N THR A 4 4.01 0.48 -2.51
CA THR A 4 3.21 -0.54 -3.20
C THR A 4 1.88 0.04 -3.67
N GLY A 5 1.31 1.02 -2.96
CA GLY A 5 0.13 1.77 -3.40
C GLY A 5 0.37 2.56 -4.69
N LEU A 6 1.46 3.34 -4.74
CA LEU A 6 1.87 4.05 -5.96
C LEU A 6 2.17 3.07 -7.11
N GLY A 7 2.94 2.02 -6.81
CA GLY A 7 3.22 0.97 -7.79
C GLY A 7 1.94 0.35 -8.35
N ALA A 8 0.96 0.05 -7.50
CA ALA A 8 -0.31 -0.54 -7.91
C ALA A 8 -1.11 0.39 -8.82
N ILE A 9 -1.09 1.69 -8.53
CA ILE A 9 -1.74 2.72 -9.34
C ILE A 9 -1.09 2.85 -10.73
N LEU A 10 0.24 2.75 -10.81
CA LEU A 10 1.00 2.92 -12.06
C LEU A 10 1.08 1.65 -12.92
N PHE A 11 1.37 0.51 -12.31
CA PHE A 11 1.71 -0.74 -13.00
C PHE A 11 0.69 -1.87 -12.79
N GLY A 12 -0.33 -1.63 -11.95
CA GLY A 12 -1.32 -2.62 -11.58
C GLY A 12 -0.87 -3.54 -10.42
N PRO A 13 -1.84 -4.12 -9.68
CA PRO A 13 -1.56 -4.85 -8.46
C PRO A 13 -0.77 -6.15 -8.69
N SER A 14 -1.02 -6.86 -9.80
CA SER A 14 -0.36 -8.16 -10.07
C SER A 14 1.14 -8.04 -10.29
N ALA A 15 1.59 -7.04 -11.08
CA ALA A 15 3.00 -6.79 -11.30
C ALA A 15 3.71 -6.38 -10.00
N VAL A 16 3.03 -5.54 -9.21
CA VAL A 16 3.54 -5.03 -7.93
C VAL A 16 3.62 -6.12 -6.87
N SER A 17 2.76 -7.14 -6.90
CA SER A 17 2.90 -8.29 -5.99
C SER A 17 4.21 -9.03 -6.20
N ILE A 18 4.63 -9.24 -7.45
CA ILE A 18 5.91 -9.91 -7.78
C ILE A 18 7.08 -9.02 -7.36
N LEU A 19 7.05 -7.74 -7.72
CA LEU A 19 8.08 -6.78 -7.33
C LEU A 19 8.17 -6.63 -5.80
N GLY A 20 7.03 -6.65 -5.12
CA GLY A 20 6.93 -6.52 -3.67
C GLY A 20 7.63 -7.67 -2.94
N ILE A 21 7.52 -8.91 -3.42
CA ILE A 21 8.26 -10.05 -2.85
C ILE A 21 9.78 -9.82 -2.94
N ILE A 22 10.26 -9.36 -4.10
CA ILE A 22 11.68 -9.09 -4.34
C ILE A 22 12.17 -7.97 -3.42
N VAL A 23 11.39 -6.88 -3.30
CA VAL A 23 11.70 -5.77 -2.40
C VAL A 23 11.75 -6.24 -0.95
N LEU A 24 10.76 -7.02 -0.49
CA LEU A 24 10.72 -7.55 0.88
C LEU A 24 11.87 -8.51 1.17
N LEU A 25 12.30 -9.29 0.18
CA LEU A 25 13.48 -10.15 0.30
C LEU A 25 14.75 -9.33 0.53
N PHE A 26 14.94 -8.26 -0.25
CA PHE A 26 16.05 -7.34 -0.04
C PHE A 26 15.95 -6.59 1.28
N GLN A 27 14.76 -6.20 1.72
CA GLN A 27 14.58 -5.59 3.05
C GLN A 27 15.00 -6.54 4.18
N ALA A 28 14.63 -7.83 4.09
CA ALA A 28 14.99 -8.83 5.08
C ALA A 28 16.50 -9.10 5.14
N ILE A 29 17.18 -9.17 3.98
CA ILE A 29 18.59 -9.55 3.90
C ILE A 29 19.54 -8.35 4.06
N LEU A 30 19.24 -7.21 3.42
CA LEU A 30 20.17 -6.07 3.32
C LEU A 30 19.93 -5.01 4.41
N LEU A 31 18.67 -4.80 4.81
CA LEU A 31 18.28 -3.74 5.74
C LEU A 31 17.96 -4.26 7.14
N ALA A 32 18.03 -5.58 7.35
CA ALA A 32 17.56 -6.24 8.57
C ALA A 32 16.14 -5.78 8.96
N HIS A 33 15.31 -5.47 7.96
CA HIS A 33 13.95 -4.97 8.14
C HIS A 33 12.96 -6.05 7.69
N GLY A 34 12.23 -6.62 8.65
CA GLY A 34 11.42 -7.81 8.44
C GLY A 34 12.18 -9.09 8.81
N GLY A 35 11.88 -10.21 8.14
CA GLY A 35 12.52 -11.49 8.40
C GLY A 35 12.20 -12.52 7.32
N LEU A 36 13.07 -13.52 7.16
CA LEU A 36 12.87 -14.56 6.14
C LEU A 36 11.65 -15.45 6.46
N THR A 37 11.38 -15.71 7.74
CA THR A 37 10.20 -16.47 8.16
C THR A 37 8.91 -15.64 8.12
N THR A 38 9.02 -14.32 8.29
CA THR A 38 7.89 -13.39 8.20
C THR A 38 7.65 -12.89 6.77
N LEU A 39 8.52 -13.26 5.82
CA LEU A 39 8.45 -12.82 4.41
C LEU A 39 7.09 -13.13 3.78
N GLY A 40 6.53 -14.32 4.04
CA GLY A 40 5.21 -14.70 3.52
C GLY A 40 4.07 -13.84 4.07
N ALA A 41 4.07 -13.60 5.39
CA ALA A 41 3.07 -12.75 6.04
C ALA A 41 3.14 -11.30 5.54
N ASN A 42 4.36 -10.76 5.45
CA ASN A 42 4.62 -9.40 4.95
C ASN A 42 4.28 -9.27 3.46
N THR A 43 4.54 -10.30 2.66
CA THR A 43 4.13 -10.34 1.25
C THR A 43 2.63 -10.26 1.14
N PHE A 44 1.90 -11.03 1.94
CA PHE A 44 0.45 -11.02 1.91
C PHE A 44 -0.13 -9.66 2.28
N SER A 45 0.39 -9.01 3.33
CA SER A 45 -0.10 -7.69 3.73
C SER A 45 0.33 -6.59 2.74
N MET A 46 1.63 -6.47 2.47
CA MET A 46 2.21 -5.31 1.76
C MET A 46 2.24 -5.46 0.25
N ALA A 47 2.44 -6.68 -0.29
CA ALA A 47 2.56 -6.88 -1.74
C ALA A 47 1.24 -7.34 -2.39
N ILE A 48 0.28 -7.83 -1.60
CA ILE A 48 -1.01 -8.33 -2.11
C ILE A 48 -2.16 -7.47 -1.57
N ALA A 49 -2.47 -7.57 -0.27
CA ALA A 49 -3.65 -6.92 0.31
C ALA A 49 -3.66 -5.39 0.09
N GLY A 50 -2.57 -4.69 0.42
CA GLY A 50 -2.42 -3.25 0.21
C GLY A 50 -2.63 -2.82 -1.25
N PRO A 51 -1.83 -3.32 -2.20
CA PRO A 51 -1.92 -3.01 -3.63
C PRO A 51 -3.31 -3.23 -4.24
N PHE A 52 -3.96 -4.33 -3.91
CA PHE A 52 -5.29 -4.63 -4.43
C PHE A 52 -6.33 -3.64 -3.89
N VAL A 53 -6.26 -3.29 -2.61
CA VAL A 53 -7.16 -2.28 -2.01
C VAL A 53 -6.86 -0.89 -2.58
N SER A 54 -5.60 -0.46 -2.64
CA SER A 54 -5.23 0.82 -3.27
C SER A 54 -5.74 0.93 -4.70
N PHE A 55 -5.52 -0.10 -5.52
CA PHE A 55 -5.98 -0.10 -6.91
C PHE A 55 -7.51 -0.07 -7.00
N GLY A 56 -8.20 -0.84 -6.15
CA GLY A 56 -9.66 -0.86 -6.07
C GLY A 56 -10.24 0.51 -5.71
N ILE A 57 -9.68 1.16 -4.69
CA ILE A 57 -10.06 2.53 -4.29
C ILE A 57 -9.79 3.53 -5.41
N TYR A 58 -8.61 3.45 -6.05
CA TYR A 58 -8.27 4.32 -7.16
C TYR A 58 -9.27 4.19 -8.33
N LYS A 59 -9.60 2.95 -8.74
CA LYS A 59 -10.59 2.69 -9.78
C LYS A 59 -12.00 3.13 -9.40
N LEU A 60 -12.38 2.96 -8.13
CA LEU A 60 -13.66 3.46 -7.62
C LEU A 60 -13.74 4.98 -7.69
N CYS A 61 -12.69 5.69 -7.25
CA CYS A 61 -12.60 7.14 -7.35
C CYS A 61 -12.67 7.63 -8.81
N GLN A 62 -12.00 6.94 -9.74
CA GLN A 62 -12.11 7.23 -11.17
C GLN A 62 -13.55 7.07 -11.68
N LYS A 63 -14.24 5.98 -11.31
CA LYS A 63 -15.63 5.72 -11.71
C LYS A 63 -16.60 6.76 -11.14
N MET A 64 -16.34 7.25 -9.93
CA MET A 64 -17.10 8.30 -9.27
C MET A 64 -16.74 9.72 -9.74
N LYS A 65 -15.83 9.86 -10.73
CA LYS A 65 -15.34 11.15 -11.24
C LYS A 65 -14.75 12.06 -10.15
N VAL A 66 -14.16 11.47 -9.11
CA VAL A 66 -13.42 12.21 -8.08
C VAL A 66 -12.15 12.80 -8.69
N ASN A 67 -11.71 13.96 -8.19
CA ASN A 67 -10.45 14.56 -8.62
C ASN A 67 -9.30 13.55 -8.48
N ARG A 68 -8.54 13.33 -9.55
CA ARG A 68 -7.43 12.36 -9.62
C ARG A 68 -6.47 12.48 -8.43
N LYS A 69 -6.12 13.69 -8.01
CA LYS A 69 -5.23 13.93 -6.85
C LYS A 69 -5.82 13.38 -5.55
N ILE A 70 -7.12 13.62 -5.33
CA ILE A 70 -7.85 13.11 -4.17
C ILE A 70 -7.98 11.57 -4.26
N GLY A 71 -8.25 11.04 -5.46
CA GLY A 71 -8.31 9.59 -5.68
C GLY A 71 -6.99 8.89 -5.37
N VAL A 72 -5.86 9.46 -5.78
CA VAL A 72 -4.52 8.95 -5.45
C VAL A 72 -4.24 9.03 -3.96
N PHE A 73 -4.55 10.17 -3.31
CA PHE A 73 -4.39 10.33 -1.86
C PHE A 73 -5.17 9.27 -1.07
N LEU A 74 -6.45 9.08 -1.40
CA LEU A 74 -7.32 8.11 -0.74
C LEU A 74 -6.84 6.68 -0.98
N ALA A 75 -6.45 6.35 -2.21
CA ALA A 75 -5.93 5.04 -2.56
C ALA A 75 -4.66 4.67 -1.78
N ALA A 76 -3.73 5.63 -1.64
CA ALA A 76 -2.51 5.43 -0.85
C ALA A 76 -2.82 5.32 0.64
N CYS A 77 -3.54 6.29 1.23
CA CYS A 77 -3.85 6.28 2.66
C CYS A 77 -4.62 5.02 3.09
N ILE A 78 -5.67 4.66 2.35
CA ILE A 78 -6.53 3.52 2.69
C ILE A 78 -5.78 2.20 2.47
N GLY A 79 -4.96 2.10 1.42
CA GLY A 79 -4.13 0.91 1.19
C GLY A 79 -3.10 0.67 2.28
N ASP A 80 -2.44 1.72 2.77
CA ASP A 80 -1.47 1.62 3.86
C ASP A 80 -2.17 1.23 5.17
N LEU A 81 -3.30 1.86 5.49
CA LEU A 81 -4.11 1.48 6.65
C LEU A 81 -4.62 0.04 6.55
N PHE A 82 -4.97 -0.43 5.36
CA PHE A 82 -5.42 -1.80 5.16
C PHE A 82 -4.30 -2.82 5.36
N THR A 83 -3.12 -2.54 4.80
CA THR A 83 -1.89 -3.33 5.02
C THR A 83 -1.61 -3.48 6.52
N TYR A 84 -1.76 -2.38 7.24
CA TYR A 84 -1.61 -2.32 8.68
C TYR A 84 -2.64 -3.18 9.43
N CYS A 85 -3.92 -3.08 9.04
CA CYS A 85 -4.97 -3.92 9.61
C CYS A 85 -4.70 -5.40 9.41
N VAL A 86 -4.30 -5.82 8.20
CA VAL A 86 -3.96 -7.21 7.90
C VAL A 86 -2.80 -7.70 8.77
N THR A 87 -1.76 -6.88 8.91
CA THR A 87 -0.58 -7.20 9.74
C THR A 87 -0.97 -7.37 11.21
N SER A 88 -1.83 -6.48 11.73
CA SER A 88 -2.32 -6.56 13.11
C SER A 88 -3.15 -7.83 13.35
N ILE A 89 -3.94 -8.25 12.37
CA ILE A 89 -4.70 -9.51 12.43
C ILE A 89 -3.77 -10.72 12.37
N GLN A 90 -2.75 -10.72 11.50
CA GLN A 90 -1.74 -11.79 11.44
C GLN A 90 -1.03 -11.96 12.80
N LEU A 91 -0.64 -10.85 13.44
CA LEU A 91 -0.04 -10.86 14.77
C LEU A 91 -1.03 -11.34 15.84
N ALA A 92 -2.31 -10.99 15.73
CA ALA A 92 -3.33 -11.44 16.67
C ALA A 92 -3.56 -12.95 16.62
N PHE A 93 -3.49 -13.56 15.43
CA PHE A 93 -3.53 -15.01 15.28
C PHE A 93 -2.26 -15.70 15.79
N ALA A 94 -1.10 -15.07 15.59
CA ALA A 94 0.17 -15.62 16.08
C ALA A 94 0.33 -15.50 17.61
N TYR A 95 -0.24 -14.45 18.21
CA TYR A 95 -0.13 -14.16 19.64
C TYR A 95 -1.50 -13.87 20.28
N PRO A 96 -2.35 -14.90 20.49
CA PRO A 96 -3.63 -14.74 21.16
C PRO A 96 -3.46 -14.37 22.64
N SER A 97 -4.24 -13.40 23.13
CA SER A 97 -4.22 -12.95 24.52
C SER A 97 -4.86 -13.99 25.44
N GLU A 98 -4.28 -14.20 26.63
CA GLU A 98 -4.81 -15.14 27.65
C GLU A 98 -6.27 -14.82 28.00
N THR A 99 -6.60 -13.53 28.12
CA THR A 99 -7.96 -13.03 28.25
C THR A 99 -8.42 -12.41 26.94
N GLY A 100 -9.55 -12.91 26.41
CA GLY A 100 -10.19 -12.38 25.19
C GLY A 100 -9.61 -12.86 23.85
N GLY A 101 -8.60 -13.74 23.85
CA GLY A 101 -8.12 -14.47 22.67
C GLY A 101 -7.64 -13.57 21.52
N VAL A 102 -7.88 -14.02 20.29
CA VAL A 102 -7.45 -13.33 19.05
C VAL A 102 -8.10 -11.95 18.92
N ALA A 103 -9.38 -11.80 19.28
CA ALA A 103 -10.08 -10.52 19.16
C ALA A 103 -9.44 -9.44 20.07
N ALA A 104 -9.11 -9.80 21.31
CA ALA A 104 -8.41 -8.89 22.22
C ALA A 104 -7.01 -8.53 21.72
N SER A 105 -6.26 -9.50 21.18
CA SER A 105 -4.95 -9.23 20.57
C SER A 105 -5.05 -8.32 19.35
N ALA A 106 -6.05 -8.50 18.49
CA ALA A 106 -6.24 -7.65 17.32
C ALA A 106 -6.46 -6.19 17.71
N VAL A 107 -7.30 -5.94 18.72
CA VAL A 107 -7.52 -4.57 19.25
C VAL A 107 -6.25 -4.01 19.85
N LYS A 108 -5.48 -4.81 20.61
CA LYS A 108 -4.19 -4.38 21.17
C LYS A 108 -3.20 -3.98 20.07
N PHE A 109 -2.98 -4.84 19.08
CA PHE A 109 -2.06 -4.55 17.98
C PHE A 109 -2.52 -3.34 17.17
N LEU A 110 -3.80 -3.29 16.78
CA LEU A 110 -4.38 -2.14 16.08
C LEU A 110 -4.21 -0.84 16.86
N GLY A 111 -4.44 -0.86 18.16
CA GLY A 111 -4.27 0.30 19.04
C GLY A 111 -2.81 0.72 19.21
N VAL A 112 -1.89 -0.24 19.34
CA VAL A 112 -0.46 0.03 19.58
C VAL A 112 0.19 0.69 18.38
N PHE A 113 -0.09 0.25 17.15
CA PHE A 113 0.52 0.91 16.01
C PHE A 113 -0.32 2.04 15.40
N ALA A 114 -1.57 2.27 15.82
CA ALA A 114 -2.37 3.41 15.32
C ALA A 114 -1.66 4.78 15.45
N PRO A 115 -0.98 5.12 16.57
CA PRO A 115 -0.28 6.40 16.71
C PRO A 115 0.86 6.62 15.70
N THR A 116 1.45 5.56 15.16
CA THR A 116 2.54 5.66 14.18
C THR A 116 2.05 5.47 12.76
N GLN A 117 1.14 4.53 12.53
CA GLN A 117 0.66 4.18 11.19
C GLN A 117 -0.35 5.17 10.64
N LEU A 118 -1.18 5.79 11.49
CA LEU A 118 -2.15 6.78 11.01
C LEU A 118 -1.45 8.05 10.49
N PRO A 119 -0.47 8.65 11.20
CA PRO A 119 0.32 9.75 10.64
C PRO A 119 1.12 9.34 9.40
N LEU A 120 1.72 8.14 9.41
CA LEU A 120 2.51 7.66 8.29
C LEU A 120 1.66 7.50 7.02
N ALA A 121 0.46 6.92 7.12
CA ALA A 121 -0.45 6.77 5.99
C ALA A 121 -0.87 8.12 5.39
N ILE A 122 -1.12 9.14 6.22
CA ILE A 122 -1.47 10.48 5.74
C ILE A 122 -0.29 11.11 4.98
N ILE A 123 0.91 11.05 5.57
CA ILE A 123 2.13 11.58 4.94
C ILE A 123 2.41 10.85 3.63
N GLU A 124 2.27 9.53 3.60
CA GLU A 124 2.47 8.70 2.40
C GLU A 124 1.44 9.01 1.32
N GLY A 125 0.19 9.26 1.70
CA GLY A 125 -0.84 9.75 0.78
C GLY A 125 -0.46 11.07 0.12
N ILE A 126 -0.01 12.06 0.91
CA ILE A 126 0.44 13.36 0.39
C ILE A 126 1.65 13.17 -0.53
N LEU A 127 2.64 12.40 -0.10
CA LEU A 127 3.86 12.14 -0.87
C LEU A 127 3.53 11.47 -2.20
N THR A 128 2.62 10.51 -2.21
CA THR A 128 2.16 9.82 -3.43
C THR A 128 1.53 10.80 -4.42
N VAL A 129 0.70 11.73 -3.94
CA VAL A 129 0.13 12.78 -4.80
C VAL A 129 1.21 13.67 -5.39
N ILE A 130 2.20 14.09 -4.58
CA ILE A 130 3.31 14.91 -5.05
C ILE A 130 4.12 14.18 -6.13
N ILE A 131 4.40 12.89 -5.93
CA ILE A 131 5.12 12.06 -6.92
C ILE A 131 4.31 11.96 -8.21
N VAL A 132 3.00 11.70 -8.14
CA VAL A 132 2.16 11.64 -9.35
C VAL A 132 2.15 12.98 -10.08
N ILE A 133 2.06 14.11 -9.38
CA ILE A 133 2.14 15.44 -9.99
C ILE A 133 3.50 15.64 -10.67
N ALA A 134 4.59 15.27 -10.00
CA ALA A 134 5.94 15.41 -10.57
C ALA A 134 6.11 14.54 -11.82
N LEU A 135 5.61 13.30 -11.82
CA LEU A 135 5.63 12.43 -12.99
C LEU A 135 4.77 12.99 -14.13
N GLU A 136 3.60 13.54 -13.84
CA GLU A 136 2.75 14.21 -14.85
C GLU A 136 3.47 15.43 -15.45
N THR A 137 4.20 16.20 -14.66
CA THR A 137 4.93 17.39 -15.15
C THR A 137 6.20 17.04 -15.93
N TYR A 138 7.00 16.08 -15.47
CA TYR A 138 8.36 15.84 -16.01
C TYR A 138 8.50 14.56 -16.84
N ALA A 139 7.62 13.58 -16.64
CA ALA A 139 7.69 12.25 -17.26
C ALA A 139 6.38 11.89 -17.99
N SER A 140 5.72 12.91 -18.55
CA SER A 140 4.48 12.75 -19.33
C SER A 140 4.62 11.72 -20.48
N PRO A 141 5.70 11.72 -21.28
CA PRO A 141 5.89 10.71 -22.34
C PRO A 141 5.91 9.27 -21.80
N GLU A 142 6.57 9.04 -20.66
CA GLU A 142 6.68 7.75 -19.99
C GLU A 142 5.35 7.32 -19.39
N LEU A 143 4.59 8.25 -18.80
CA LEU A 143 3.25 7.96 -18.29
C LEU A 143 2.25 7.60 -19.40
N LYS A 144 2.40 8.19 -20.60
CA LYS A 144 1.62 7.81 -21.78
C LYS A 144 2.01 6.40 -22.26
N SER A 145 3.30 6.04 -22.25
CA SER A 145 3.75 4.72 -22.73
C SER A 145 3.26 3.56 -21.88
N ILE A 146 3.05 3.77 -20.57
CA ILE A 146 2.45 2.79 -19.65
C ILE A 146 0.91 2.87 -19.58
N GLY A 147 0.28 3.72 -20.39
CA GLY A 147 -1.18 3.86 -20.44
C GLY A 147 -1.82 4.51 -19.21
N PHE A 148 -1.04 5.20 -18.37
CA PHE A 148 -1.52 5.85 -17.15
C PHE A 148 -2.22 7.19 -17.43
N LEU A 149 -1.75 7.90 -18.46
CA LEU A 149 -2.45 9.02 -19.09
C LEU A 149 -3.13 8.50 -20.35
N ALA A 150 -4.37 8.93 -20.61
CA ALA A 150 -5.03 8.63 -21.88
C ALA A 150 -4.13 9.15 -23.01
N ALA A 151 -3.86 8.30 -24.01
CA ALA A 151 -3.24 8.76 -25.23
C ALA A 151 -4.14 9.87 -25.79
N GLU A 152 -3.56 11.04 -26.00
CA GLU A 152 -4.23 12.13 -26.69
C GLU A 152 -4.50 11.61 -28.10
N GLU A 153 -5.77 11.40 -28.43
CA GLU A 153 -6.20 11.08 -29.79
C GLU A 153 -5.70 12.22 -30.68
N ALA A 154 -4.71 11.91 -31.51
CA ALA A 154 -4.13 12.80 -32.51
C ALA A 154 -5.06 12.89 -33.74
#